data_AF-A0A1G8V7C5-F1
#
_entry.id   AF-A0A1G8V7C5-F1
#
_cell.length_a   1.000
_cell.length_b   1.000
_cell.length_c   1.000
_cell.angle_alpha   90.00
_cell.angle_beta   90.00
_cell.angle_gamma   90.00
#
_symmetry.space_group_name_H-M   'P 1'
#
loop_
_entity.id
_entity.type
_entity.pdbx_description
1 polymer ?
#
loop_
_entity_poly.entity_id
_entity_poly.type
_entity_poly.pdbx_seq_one_letter_code
_entity_poly.pdbx_strand_id
1 'polypeptide(L)' 'MWFAASEVIWLRSWQMMTGTMSTEEATKMVLEKPFAFVQAAQDAGVSAISGNDPGAITRAAVAPLRKEARDNARRLRN' A
#
# COMPACT_ATOMS: atom_id res chain seq x y z
N MET A 1 2.22 9.12 -4.33
CA MET A 1 2.58 7.69 -4.23
C MET A 1 4.07 7.56 -4.00
N TRP A 2 4.90 8.03 -4.94
CA TRP A 2 6.37 8.01 -4.82
C TRP A 2 6.90 8.52 -3.47
N PHE A 3 6.52 9.73 -3.03
CA PHE A 3 6.98 10.25 -1.72
C PHE A 3 6.60 9.36 -0.53
N ALA A 4 5.34 8.92 -0.43
CA ALA A 4 4.89 8.07 0.67
C ALA A 4 5.56 6.68 0.65
N ALA A 5 5.75 6.10 -0.54
CA ALA A 5 6.46 4.83 -0.68
C ALA A 5 7.94 4.96 -0.27
N SER A 6 8.62 6.02 -0.72
CA SER A 6 10.00 6.32 -0.32
C SER A 6 10.13 6.53 1.19
N GLU A 7 9.17 7.21 1.81
CA GLU A 7 9.13 7.43 3.25
C GLU A 7 8.96 6.12 4.04
N VAL A 8 8.05 5.23 3.60
CA VAL A 8 7.89 3.90 4.20
C VAL A 8 9.18 3.10 4.14
N ILE A 9 9.85 3.10 2.98
CA ILE A 9 11.13 2.42 2.79
C ILE A 9 12.16 2.99 3.76
N TRP A 10 12.31 4.32 3.79
CA TRP A 10 13.26 5.01 4.64
C TRP A 10 13.04 4.70 6.13
N LEU A 11 11.81 4.85 6.63
CA LEU A 11 11.47 4.62 8.04
C LEU A 11 11.68 3.14 8.44
N ARG A 12 11.32 2.19 7.59
CA ARG A 12 11.54 0.76 7.86
C ARG A 12 13.02 0.39 7.81
N SER A 13 13.79 0.95 6.87
CA SER A 13 15.24 0.79 6.84
C SER A 13 15.89 1.31 8.12
N TRP A 14 15.44 2.46 8.61
CA TRP A 14 15.90 3.01 9.88
C TRP A 14 15.58 2.07 11.05
N GLN A 15 14.32 1.63 11.19
CA GLN A 15 13.90 0.73 12.26
C GLN A 15 14.63 -0.62 12.25
N MET A 16 14.90 -1.19 11.07
CA MET A 16 15.69 -2.40 10.92
C MET A 16 17.14 -2.16 11.34
N MET A 17 17.75 -1.05 10.92
CA MET A 17 19.13 -0.69 11.25
C MET A 17 19.32 -0.44 12.75
N THR A 18 18.36 0.21 13.40
CA THR A 18 18.43 0.50 14.85
C THR A 18 17.89 -0.64 15.72
N GLY A 19 17.35 -1.71 15.12
CA GLY A 19 16.74 -2.82 15.85
C GLY A 19 15.44 -2.45 16.58
N THR A 20 14.80 -1.34 16.22
CA THR A 20 13.57 -0.84 16.86
C THR A 20 12.29 -1.33 16.17
N MET A 21 12.43 -2.11 15.09
CA MET A 21 11.29 -2.73 14.40
C MET A 21 10.63 -3.78 15.30
N SER A 22 9.32 -3.62 15.57
CA SER A 22 8.56 -4.62 16.31
C SER A 22 8.21 -5.83 15.44
N THR A 23 8.03 -7.00 16.07
CA THR A 23 7.55 -8.22 15.40
C THR A 23 6.17 -8.02 14.75
N GLU A 24 5.33 -7.19 15.37
CA GLU A 24 4.04 -6.80 14.81
C GLU A 24 4.22 -6.04 13.48
N GLU A 25 5.16 -5.09 13.40
CA GLU A 25 5.42 -4.36 12.16
C GLU A 25 5.98 -5.27 11.06
N ALA A 26 6.91 -6.15 11.41
CA ALA A 26 7.45 -7.14 10.47
C ALA A 26 6.33 -8.06 9.92
N THR A 27 5.35 -8.43 10.75
CA THR A 27 4.19 -9.22 10.32
C THR A 27 3.30 -8.43 9.36
N LYS A 28 3.01 -7.15 9.69
CA LYS A 28 2.23 -6.26 8.82
C LYS A 28 2.88 -6.08 7.46
N MET A 29 4.20 -5.96 7.40
CA MET A 29 4.97 -5.85 6.14
C MET A 29 4.74 -7.03 5.18
N VAL A 30 4.56 -8.23 5.71
CA VAL A 30 4.33 -9.43 4.89
C VAL A 30 2.89 -9.45 4.38
N LEU A 31 1.93 -9.09 5.24
CA LEU A 31 0.51 -9.16 4.95
C LEU A 31 0.01 -8.00 4.08
N GLU A 32 0.61 -6.81 4.16
CA GLU A 32 0.13 -5.61 3.48
C GLU A 32 -0.01 -5.77 1.96
N LYS A 33 0.92 -6.51 1.33
CA LYS A 33 0.97 -6.63 -0.14
C LYS A 33 -0.20 -7.47 -0.67
N PRO A 34 -0.42 -8.72 -0.23
CA PRO A 34 -1.58 -9.50 -0.66
C PRO A 34 -2.91 -8.76 -0.47
N PHE A 35 -3.13 -8.13 0.70
CA PHE A 35 -4.38 -7.40 0.96
C PHE A 35 -4.59 -6.24 -0.02
N ALA A 36 -3.56 -5.42 -0.25
CA ALA A 36 -3.65 -4.29 -1.17
C ALA A 36 -3.89 -4.73 -2.63
N PHE A 37 -3.28 -5.84 -3.05
CA PHE A 37 -3.47 -6.41 -4.39
C PHE A 37 -4.86 -7.01 -4.58
N VAL A 38 -5.38 -7.71 -3.58
CA VAL A 38 -6.74 -8.27 -3.62
C VAL A 38 -7.79 -7.16 -3.71
N GLN A 39 -7.63 -6.08 -2.94
CA GLN A 39 -8.54 -4.92 -3.04
C GLN A 39 -8.42 -4.24 -4.41
N ALA A 40 -7.20 -4.04 -4.92
CA ALA A 40 -6.97 -3.48 -6.25
C ALA A 40 -7.64 -4.30 -7.36
N ALA A 41 -7.53 -5.63 -7.30
CA ALA A 41 -8.16 -6.52 -8.27
C ALA A 41 -9.70 -6.44 -8.20
N GLN A 42 -10.28 -6.38 -7.00
CA GLN A 42 -11.72 -6.22 -6.80
C GLN A 42 -12.21 -4.88 -7.36
N ASP A 43 -11.57 -3.77 -6.98
CA ASP A 43 -11.96 -2.43 -7.42
C ASP A 43 -11.86 -2.28 -8.94
N ALA A 44 -10.80 -2.82 -9.54
CA ALA A 44 -10.62 -2.85 -10.98
C ALA A 44 -11.70 -3.70 -11.67
N GLY A 45 -12.01 -4.88 -11.12
CA GLY A 45 -13.05 -5.78 -11.64
C GLY A 45 -14.45 -5.15 -11.58
N VAL A 46 -14.79 -4.53 -10.45
CA VAL A 46 -16.05 -3.77 -10.29
C VAL A 46 -16.12 -2.63 -11.29
N SER A 47 -15.04 -1.86 -11.45
CA SER A 47 -14.97 -0.77 -12.42
C SER A 47 -15.16 -1.27 -13.87
N ALA A 48 -14.56 -2.40 -14.22
CA ALA A 48 -14.68 -3.01 -15.54
C ALA A 48 -16.09 -3.52 -15.83
N ILE A 49 -16.71 -4.25 -14.89
CA ILE A 49 -18.08 -4.75 -15.02
C ILE A 49 -19.10 -3.60 -15.10
N SER A 50 -18.80 -2.47 -14.44
CA SER A 50 -19.63 -1.26 -14.50
C SER A 50 -19.54 -0.51 -15.84
N GLY A 51 -18.71 -0.98 -16.79
CA GLY A 51 -18.57 -0.37 -18.12
C GLY A 51 -17.74 0.92 -18.14
N ASN A 52 -16.90 1.15 -17.13
CA ASN A 52 -16.03 2.34 -17.09
C ASN A 52 -14.92 2.27 -18.15
N ASP A 53 -14.36 3.44 -18.49
CA ASP A 53 -13.26 3.54 -19.44
C ASP A 53 -11.95 2.88 -18.91
N PRO A 54 -11.02 2.47 -19.79
CA PRO A 54 -9.75 1.86 -19.39
C PRO A 54 -8.92 2.69 -18.39
N GLY A 55 -9.02 4.03 -18.47
CA GLY A 55 -8.36 4.93 -17.52
C GLY A 55 -8.98 4.85 -16.14
N ALA A 56 -10.31 4.79 -16.03
CA ALA A 56 -11.01 4.58 -14.77
C ALA A 56 -10.74 3.21 -14.15
N ILE A 57 -10.69 2.14 -14.94
CA ILE A 57 -10.30 0.80 -14.48
C ILE A 57 -8.87 0.82 -13.94
N THR A 58 -7.94 1.46 -14.65
CA THR A 58 -6.54 1.58 -14.22
C THR A 58 -6.41 2.40 -12.93
N ARG A 59 -7.17 3.50 -12.80
CA ARG A 59 -7.21 4.29 -11.56
C ARG A 59 -7.72 3.46 -10.38
N ALA A 60 -8.76 2.65 -10.59
CA ALA A 60 -9.29 1.74 -9.57
C ALA A 60 -8.25 0.67 -9.16
N ALA A 61 -7.51 0.11 -10.12
CA ALA A 61 -6.45 -0.86 -9.85
C ALA A 61 -5.28 -0.29 -9.01
N VAL A 62 -5.00 1.01 -9.10
CA VAL A 62 -3.84 1.62 -8.43
C VAL A 62 -4.23 2.35 -7.14
N ALA A 63 -5.49 2.76 -6.98
CA ALA A 63 -5.94 3.54 -5.84
C ALA A 63 -5.68 2.86 -4.47
N PRO A 64 -5.95 1.54 -4.28
CA PRO A 64 -5.66 0.85 -3.02
C PRO A 64 -4.17 0.87 -2.66
N LEU A 65 -3.29 0.63 -3.65
CA LEU A 65 -1.83 0.66 -3.45
C LEU A 65 -1.36 2.05 -2.99
N ARG A 66 -1.94 3.12 -3.55
CA ARG A 66 -1.64 4.50 -3.13
C ARG A 66 -2.15 4.83 -1.73
N LYS A 67 -3.29 4.26 -1.34
CA LYS A 67 -3.86 4.43 -0.01
C LYS A 67 -2.97 3.75 1.03
N GLU A 68 -2.63 2.48 0.84
CA GLU A 68 -1.79 1.73 1.77
C GLU A 68 -0.40 2.36 1.97
N ALA A 69 0.25 2.82 0.91
CA ALA A 69 1.53 3.52 1.04
C ALA A 69 1.43 4.77 1.94
N ARG A 70 0.32 5.53 1.86
CA ARG A 70 0.10 6.71 2.70
C ARG A 70 -0.25 6.34 4.13
N ASP A 71 -1.07 5.32 4.32
CA ASP A 71 -1.48 4.86 5.65
C ASP A 71 -0.29 4.27 6.41
N ASN A 72 0.57 3.51 5.74
CA ASN A 72 1.84 3.04 6.28
C ASN A 72 2.80 4.17 6.63
N ALA A 73 2.98 5.15 5.74
CA ALA A 73 3.84 6.30 6.01
C ALA A 73 3.36 7.09 7.24
N ARG A 74 2.04 7.30 7.37
CA ARG A 74 1.44 7.97 8.53
C ARG A 74 1.64 7.15 9.81
N ARG A 75 1.44 5.84 9.75
CA ARG A 75 1.57 4.94 10.90
C ARG A 75 3.02 4.86 11.39
N LEU A 76 4.00 4.80 10.49
CA LEU A 76 5.43 4.71 10.84
C LEU A 76 6.01 6.02 11.39
N ARG A 77 5.32 7.15 11.21
CA ARG A 77 5.69 8.45 11.81
C ARG A 77 5.27 8.58 13.27
N ASN A 78 4.27 7.80 13.68
CA ASN A 78 3.68 7.83 15.03
C ASN A 78 4.28 6.72 15.89
#